data_AF-A0A6J6WQB4-F1
#
_entry.id   AF-A0A6J6WQB4-F1
#
_cell.length_a   1.000
_cell.length_b   1.000
_cell.length_c   1.000
_cell.angle_alpha   90.00
_cell.angle_beta   90.00
_cell.angle_gamma   90.00
#
_symmetry.space_group_name_H-M   'P 1'
#
loop_
_entity.id
_entity.type
_entity.pdbx_description
1 polymer ?
#
loop_
_entity_poly.entity_id
_entity_poly.type
_entity_poly.pdbx_seq_one_letter_code
_entity_poly.pdbx_strand_id
1 'polypeptide(L)' 'MHTYQAKVLAQVQGRSQVIPTEVRALNLQDARWLLWAQWGFHSIQYGPVKVKVQS' A
#
# COMPACT_ATOMS: atom_id res chain seq x y z
N MET A 1 15.66 -5.09 -1.71
CA MET A 1 14.29 -4.71 -2.13
C MET A 1 13.31 -5.57 -1.35
N HIS A 2 12.33 -4.96 -0.69
CA HIS A 2 11.39 -5.62 0.21
C HIS A 2 9.95 -5.39 -0.23
N THR A 3 9.06 -6.33 0.07
CA THR A 3 7.62 -6.16 -0.11
C THR A 3 7.02 -5.48 1.11
N TYR A 4 6.22 -4.45 0.87
CA TYR A 4 5.44 -3.76 1.88
C TYR A 4 3.95 -3.91 1.55
N GLN A 5 3.15 -4.25 2.54
CA GLN A 5 1.70 -4.33 2.44
C GLN A 5 1.05 -3.09 3.05
N ALA A 6 0.00 -2.60 2.41
CA ALA A 6 -0.86 -1.53 2.90
C ALA A 6 -2.33 -1.90 2.63
N LYS A 7 -3.25 -1.13 3.23
CA LYS A 7 -4.67 -1.18 2.89
C LYS A 7 -5.08 0.15 2.28
N VAL A 8 -5.63 0.12 1.08
CA VAL A 8 -6.08 1.31 0.35
C VAL A 8 -7.59 1.28 0.19
N LEU A 9 -8.25 2.43 0.33
CA LEU A 9 -9.65 2.62 -0.01
C LEU A 9 -9.72 3.07 -1.46
N ALA A 10 -10.43 2.34 -2.31
CA ALA A 10 -10.61 2.69 -3.71
C ALA A 10 -12.06 2.46 -4.18
N GLN A 11 -12.48 3.18 -5.22
CA GLN A 11 -13.75 2.92 -5.90
C GLN A 11 -13.58 1.75 -6.87
N VAL A 12 -14.26 0.64 -6.61
CA VAL A 12 -14.33 -0.52 -7.50
C VAL A 12 -15.78 -0.67 -7.95
N GLN A 13 -16.04 -0.50 -9.24
CA GLN A 13 -17.38 -0.61 -9.83
C GLN A 13 -18.45 0.24 -9.10
N GLY A 14 -18.07 1.48 -8.72
CA GLY A 14 -18.96 2.43 -8.04
C GLY A 14 -19.17 2.19 -6.54
N ARG A 15 -18.36 1.32 -5.92
CA ARG A 15 -18.39 1.09 -4.46
C ARG A 15 -17.02 1.33 -3.85
N SER A 16 -16.99 1.98 -2.69
CA SER A 16 -15.80 2.09 -1.85
C SER A 16 -15.42 0.72 -1.29
N GLN A 17 -14.22 0.24 -1.59
CA GLN A 17 -13.69 -1.03 -1.09
C GLN A 17 -12.30 -0.84 -0.50
N VAL A 18 -12.00 -1.58 0.57
CA VAL A 18 -10.65 -1.65 1.12
C VAL A 18 -9.91 -2.79 0.44
N ILE A 19 -8.86 -2.45 -0.29
CA ILE A 19 -8.07 -3.37 -1.09
C ILE A 19 -6.71 -3.56 -0.40
N PRO A 20 -6.28 -4.81 -0.13
CA PRO A 20 -4.90 -5.07 0.26
C PRO A 20 -3.98 -4.78 -0.93
N THR A 21 -2.94 -3.99 -0.71
CA THR A 21 -2.02 -3.57 -1.78
C THR A 21 -0.59 -3.82 -1.36
N GLU A 22 0.20 -4.33 -2.30
CA GLU A 22 1.63 -4.57 -2.12
C GLU A 22 2.44 -3.66 -3.03
N VAL A 23 3.52 -3.13 -2.48
CA VAL A 23 4.55 -2.44 -3.26
C VAL A 23 5.92 -3.00 -2.88
N ARG A 24 6.83 -3.06 -3.85
CA ARG A 24 8.22 -3.41 -3.58
C ARG A 24 9.07 -2.15 -3.57
N ALA A 25 9.79 -1.93 -2.49
CA ALA A 25 10.61 -0.73 -2.28
C ALA A 25 11.91 -1.05 -1.53
N LEU A 26 12.87 -0.11 -1.55
CA LEU A 26 14.13 -0.28 -0.81
C LEU A 26 13.90 -0.10 0.69
N ASN A 27 13.09 0.86 1.09
CA ASN A 27 12.77 1.18 2.47
C ASN A 27 11.28 1.56 2.65
N LEU A 28 10.87 1.83 3.90
CA LEU A 28 9.50 2.17 4.26
C LEU A 28 9.04 3.51 3.67
N GLN A 29 9.93 4.49 3.58
CA GLN A 29 9.63 5.83 3.08
C GLN A 29 9.35 5.79 1.58
N ASP A 30 10.17 5.07 0.82
CA ASP A 30 9.96 4.83 -0.61
C ASP A 30 8.64 4.10 -0.85
N ALA A 31 8.33 3.08 -0.05
CA ALA A 31 7.04 2.37 -0.14
C ALA A 31 5.85 3.32 0.07
N ARG A 32 5.96 4.25 1.02
CA ARG A 32 4.92 5.26 1.28
C ARG A 32 4.76 6.20 0.08
N TRP A 33 5.87 6.68 -0.47
CA TRP A 33 5.84 7.55 -1.64
C TRP A 33 5.21 6.87 -2.86
N LEU A 34 5.56 5.60 -3.11
CA LEU A 34 4.96 4.82 -4.20
C LEU A 34 3.46 4.64 -4.02
N LEU A 35 3.01 4.31 -2.81
CA LEU A 35 1.58 4.18 -2.49
C LEU A 35 0.83 5.50 -2.69
N TRP A 36 1.42 6.62 -2.28
CA TRP A 36 0.83 7.94 -2.48
C TRP A 36 0.78 8.34 -3.94
N ALA A 37 1.83 8.05 -4.72
CA ALA A 37 1.85 8.33 -6.15
C ALA A 37 0.78 7.53 -6.91
N GLN A 38 0.49 6.29 -6.48
CA GLN A 38 -0.45 5.42 -7.18
C GLN A 38 -1.90 5.63 -6.75
N TRP A 39 -2.16 5.88 -5.45
CA TRP A 39 -3.51 5.91 -4.89
C TRP A 39 -3.90 7.26 -4.27
N GLY A 40 -2.95 8.17 -4.05
CA GLY A 40 -3.13 9.37 -3.25
C GLY A 40 -3.02 9.09 -1.74
N PHE A 41 -2.52 10.06 -0.97
CA PHE A 41 -2.31 9.90 0.48
C PHE A 41 -3.62 9.67 1.25
N HIS A 42 -4.72 10.26 0.81
CA HIS A 42 -6.04 10.17 1.45
C HIS A 42 -6.69 8.79 1.32
N SER A 43 -6.27 8.01 0.31
CA SER A 43 -6.77 6.67 0.07
C SER A 43 -6.12 5.63 0.97
N ILE A 44 -5.03 5.96 1.66
CA ILE A 44 -4.28 5.00 2.49
C ILE A 44 -4.95 4.88 3.88
N GLN A 45 -5.60 3.76 4.15
CA GLN A 45 -6.24 3.47 5.45
C GLN A 45 -5.20 3.05 6.49
N TYR A 46 -4.20 2.28 6.06
CA TYR A 46 -3.09 1.85 6.91
C TYR A 46 -1.81 1.91 6.10
N GLY A 47 -0.78 2.55 6.68
CA GLY A 47 0.51 2.74 6.02
C GLY A 47 1.23 1.43 5.69
N PRO A 48 2.25 1.48 4.81
CA PRO A 48 3.00 0.29 4.43
C PRO A 48 3.66 -0.37 5.64
N VAL A 49 3.58 -1.70 5.73
CA VAL A 49 4.32 -2.51 6.70
C VAL A 49 5.11 -3.57 5.94
N LYS A 50 6.38 -3.74 6.32
CA LYS A 50 7.26 -4.72 5.69
C LYS A 50 6.73 -6.12 5.94
N VAL A 51 6.49 -6.87 4.88
CA VAL A 51 6.09 -8.28 4.97
C VAL A 51 7.29 -9.08 5.48
N LYS A 52 7.10 -9.82 6.58
CA LYS A 52 8.08 -10.82 7.02
C LYS A 52 7.89 -12.05 6.15
N VAL A 53 8.91 -12.43 5.38
CA VAL A 53 8.92 -13.74 4.71
C VAL A 53 9.02 -14.78 5.83
N GLN A 54 7.94 -15.51 6.10
CA GLN A 54 8.03 -16.72 6.92
C GLN A 54 8.87 -17.73 6.12
N SER A 55 10.04 -18.04 6.67
CA SER A 55 10.96 -19.06 6.15
C SER A 55 10.50 -20.44 6.59
#